data_AF-A0A929U3H0-F1
#
_entry.id   AF-A0A929U3H0-F1
#
_cell.length_a   1.000
_cell.length_b   1.000
_cell.length_c   1.000
_cell.angle_alpha   90.00
_cell.angle_beta   90.00
_cell.angle_gamma   90.00
#
_symmetry.space_group_name_H-M   'P 1'
#
loop_
_entity.id
_entity.type
_entity.pdbx_description
1 polymer ?
#
loop_
_entity_poly.entity_id
_entity_poly.type
_entity_poly.pdbx_seq_one_letter_code
_entity_poly.pdbx_strand_id
1 'polypeptide(L)'
;MLRDILKNKKIKAIVITFLFASALMIGLAIWSVIRQQQEANKKPEIDPASGEVIGPPTGGNLPEYAVPYIGFEKFVNNGANFNMYKEFQSVVRQYQLKVNGNNYNTYYKRVSMYKDSYSAKTDPKTNIFTHRFKIELDTNKKTLWVKIESFTPFRYKFYFYDTDKEENPVLEYNYCDPAVCKEDTTNVKPITD
;
A
#
# COMPACT_ATOMS: atom_id res chain seq x y z
N MET A 1 53.70 39.20 -5.54
CA MET A 1 53.50 37.73 -5.48
C MET A 1 52.16 37.29 -6.09
N LEU A 2 50.98 37.66 -5.55
CA LEU A 2 49.67 37.28 -6.13
C LEU A 2 49.43 37.77 -7.58
N ARG A 3 49.88 38.99 -7.89
CA ARG A 3 49.72 39.63 -9.22
C ARG A 3 50.49 38.92 -10.34
N ASP A 4 51.59 38.24 -10.04
CA ASP A 4 52.41 37.55 -11.06
C ASP A 4 51.92 36.13 -11.35
N ILE A 5 51.30 35.48 -10.37
CA ILE A 5 50.66 34.16 -10.52
C ILE A 5 49.47 34.22 -11.50
N LEU A 6 48.74 35.34 -11.52
CA LEU A 6 47.57 35.57 -12.38
C LEU A 6 47.89 35.95 -13.85
N LYS A 7 49.16 36.17 -14.20
CA LYS A 7 49.59 36.46 -15.59
C LYS A 7 49.70 35.19 -16.44
N ASN A 8 49.87 34.02 -15.82
CA ASN A 8 49.95 32.76 -16.53
C ASN A 8 48.55 32.27 -16.92
N LYS A 9 48.26 32.21 -18.24
CA LYS A 9 46.95 31.80 -18.78
C LYS A 9 46.48 30.44 -18.25
N LYS A 10 47.39 29.49 -18.00
CA LYS A 10 47.04 28.16 -17.45
C LYS A 10 46.60 28.25 -15.99
N ILE A 11 47.28 29.06 -15.18
CA ILE A 11 46.95 29.23 -13.76
C ILE A 11 45.64 30.03 -13.61
N LYS A 12 45.43 31.06 -14.43
CA LYS A 12 44.17 31.84 -14.45
C LYS A 12 42.96 30.95 -14.77
N ALA A 13 43.08 30.03 -15.72
CA ALA A 13 42.01 29.09 -16.06
C ALA A 13 41.70 28.15 -14.88
N ILE A 14 42.72 27.58 -14.23
CA ILE A 14 42.54 26.70 -13.06
C ILE A 14 41.83 27.43 -11.92
N VAL A 15 42.24 28.67 -11.61
CA VAL A 15 41.62 29.48 -10.54
C VAL A 15 40.15 29.77 -10.84
N ILE A 16 39.82 30.13 -12.09
CA ILE A 16 38.42 30.37 -12.49
C ILE A 16 37.60 29.09 -12.38
N THR A 17 38.10 27.96 -12.89
CA THR A 17 37.40 26.67 -12.79
C THR A 17 37.17 26.25 -11.35
N PHE A 18 38.15 26.47 -10.47
CA PHE A 18 38.02 26.15 -9.05
C PHE A 18 36.96 27.01 -8.36
N LEU A 19 36.88 28.30 -8.70
CA LEU A 19 35.84 29.21 -8.19
C LEU A 19 34.44 28.80 -8.67
N PHE A 20 34.29 28.41 -9.95
CA PHE A 20 33.02 27.90 -10.47
C PHE A 20 32.60 26.58 -9.83
N ALA A 21 33.53 25.62 -9.68
CA ALA A 21 33.24 24.34 -9.02
C ALA A 21 32.84 24.54 -7.55
N SER A 22 33.52 25.46 -6.86
CA SER A 22 33.19 25.80 -5.46
C SER A 22 31.80 26.42 -5.33
N ALA A 23 31.46 27.36 -6.21
CA ALA A 23 30.13 27.98 -6.23
C ALA A 23 29.02 26.95 -6.55
N LEU A 24 29.28 26.02 -7.48
CA LEU A 24 28.34 24.95 -7.84
C LEU A 24 28.11 24.00 -6.66
N MET A 25 29.16 23.57 -5.98
CA MET A 25 29.07 22.67 -4.82
C MET A 25 28.32 23.32 -3.65
N ILE A 26 28.54 24.62 -3.41
CA ILE A 26 27.78 25.38 -2.41
C ILE A 26 26.30 25.48 -2.80
N GLY A 27 26.00 25.76 -4.08
CA GLY A 27 24.63 25.81 -4.59
C GLY A 27 23.88 24.47 -4.42
N LEU A 28 24.56 23.35 -4.73
CA LEU A 28 24.00 22.01 -4.55
C LEU A 28 23.78 21.67 -3.07
N ALA A 29 24.70 22.04 -2.19
CA ALA A 29 24.56 21.83 -0.75
C ALA A 29 23.38 22.61 -0.17
N ILE A 30 23.24 23.89 -0.54
CA ILE A 30 22.09 24.72 -0.13
C ILE A 30 20.78 24.12 -0.65
N TRP A 31 20.73 23.69 -1.91
CA TRP A 31 19.53 23.07 -2.47
C TRP A 31 19.16 21.76 -1.76
N SER A 32 20.15 20.93 -1.43
CA SER A 32 19.96 19.70 -0.65
C SER A 32 19.39 19.98 0.74
N VAL A 33 19.93 20.98 1.45
CA VAL A 33 19.46 21.36 2.79
C VAL A 33 18.04 21.92 2.75
N ILE A 34 17.73 22.78 1.77
CA ILE A 34 16.36 23.30 1.58
C ILE A 34 15.37 22.17 1.32
N ARG A 35 15.73 21.22 0.46
CA ARG A 35 14.88 20.06 0.15
C ARG A 35 14.65 19.18 1.38
N GLN A 36 15.70 18.87 2.15
CA GLN A 36 15.57 18.12 3.40
C GLN A 36 14.72 18.86 4.43
N GLN A 37 14.87 20.18 4.57
CA GLN A 37 14.01 20.98 5.45
C GLN A 37 12.55 21.01 4.98
N GLN A 38 12.29 21.06 3.68
CA GLN A 38 10.93 20.99 3.14
C GLN A 38 10.28 19.62 3.39
N GLU A 39 11.04 18.53 3.26
CA GLU A 39 10.56 17.18 3.57
C GLU A 39 10.33 17.00 5.09
N ALA A 40 11.22 17.52 5.94
CA ALA A 40 11.07 17.47 7.40
C ALA A 40 9.93 18.36 7.93
N ASN A 41 9.58 19.45 7.23
CA ASN A 41 8.51 20.36 7.62
C ASN A 41 7.13 19.96 7.07
N LYS A 42 7.04 18.94 6.21
CA LYS A 42 5.73 18.40 5.83
C LYS A 42 5.10 17.76 7.05
N LYS A 43 3.95 18.29 7.49
CA LYS A 43 3.14 17.62 8.51
C LYS A 43 2.81 16.20 8.03
N PRO A 44 2.91 15.18 8.90
CA PRO A 44 2.49 13.84 8.55
C PRO A 44 1.02 13.88 8.11
N GLU A 45 0.75 13.35 6.92
CA GLU A 45 -0.60 13.23 6.42
C GLU A 45 -1.29 12.09 7.19
N ILE A 46 -2.50 12.34 7.69
CA ILE A 46 -3.28 11.34 8.41
C ILE A 46 -4.35 10.80 7.47
N ASP A 47 -4.41 9.48 7.34
CA ASP A 47 -5.44 8.80 6.58
C ASP A 47 -6.80 8.96 7.30
N PRO A 48 -7.83 9.50 6.63
CA PRO A 48 -9.09 9.83 7.29
C PRO A 48 -9.89 8.60 7.71
N ALA A 49 -9.71 7.43 7.07
CA ALA A 49 -10.45 6.22 7.38
C ALA A 49 -9.85 5.48 8.59
N SER A 50 -8.54 5.26 8.57
CA SER A 50 -7.80 4.55 9.61
C SER A 50 -7.42 5.45 10.80
N GLY A 51 -7.32 6.77 10.59
CA GLY A 51 -6.77 7.69 11.57
C GLY A 51 -5.28 7.48 11.82
N GLU A 52 -4.58 6.77 10.93
CA GLU A 52 -3.16 6.50 11.01
C GLU A 52 -2.34 7.41 10.11
N VAL A 53 -1.07 7.57 10.43
CA VAL A 53 -0.15 8.35 9.59
C VAL A 53 0.07 7.60 8.28
N ILE A 54 -0.15 8.28 7.16
CA ILE A 54 0.27 7.81 5.85
C ILE A 54 1.81 7.86 5.83
N GLY A 55 2.42 6.75 6.22
CA GLY A 55 3.86 6.60 6.16
C GLY A 55 4.35 6.60 4.71
N PRO A 56 5.63 6.93 4.46
CA PRO A 56 6.26 6.52 3.21
C PRO A 56 6.11 4.99 3.10
N PRO A 57 5.89 4.44 1.89
CA PRO A 57 5.81 3.00 1.69
C PRO A 57 6.98 2.33 2.43
N THR A 58 6.69 1.43 3.39
CA THR A 58 7.73 0.77 4.17
C THR A 58 8.54 -0.14 3.23
N GLY A 59 9.73 0.32 2.86
CA GLY A 59 10.63 -0.34 1.93
C GLY A 59 11.04 0.61 0.81
N GLY A 60 12.34 0.98 0.77
CA GLY A 60 12.91 1.65 -0.39
C GLY A 60 12.63 0.82 -1.66
N ASN A 61 12.15 1.49 -2.71
CA ASN A 61 11.77 0.90 -3.99
C ASN A 61 10.63 -0.14 -3.93
N LEU A 62 9.53 0.19 -3.24
CA LEU A 62 8.26 -0.40 -3.65
C LEU A 62 7.95 0.10 -5.07
N PRO A 63 7.54 -0.78 -6.00
CA PRO A 63 7.19 -0.35 -7.34
C PRO A 63 6.14 0.78 -7.30
N GLU A 64 6.14 1.68 -8.28
CA GLU A 64 5.20 2.81 -8.35
C GLU A 64 3.72 2.40 -8.30
N TYR A 65 3.43 1.11 -8.53
CA TYR A 65 2.12 0.46 -8.47
C TYR A 65 1.83 -0.31 -7.17
N ALA A 66 2.70 -0.26 -6.16
CA ALA A 66 2.46 -0.90 -4.88
C ALA A 66 1.40 -0.11 -4.10
N VAL A 67 0.20 -0.67 -4.02
CA VAL A 67 -0.91 -0.08 -3.27
C VAL A 67 -0.59 -0.14 -1.77
N PRO A 68 -0.49 0.99 -1.05
CA PRO A 68 -0.30 0.99 0.39
C PRO A 68 -1.58 0.53 1.11
N TYR A 69 -1.40 -0.29 2.14
CA TYR A 69 -2.46 -0.77 3.02
C TYR A 69 -2.25 -0.17 4.41
N ILE A 70 -3.23 0.60 4.89
CA ILE A 70 -3.12 1.42 6.11
C ILE A 70 -4.15 0.98 7.15
N GLY A 71 -3.79 0.89 8.43
CA GLY A 71 -4.71 0.53 9.51
C GLY A 71 -4.98 -0.97 9.67
N PHE A 72 -4.18 -1.86 9.08
CA PHE A 72 -4.43 -3.32 9.09
C PHE A 72 -3.79 -4.07 10.27
N GLU A 73 -3.18 -3.37 11.22
CA GLU A 73 -2.48 -3.91 12.39
C GLU A 73 -3.40 -4.79 13.21
N LYS A 74 -4.65 -4.36 13.45
CA LYS A 74 -5.64 -5.17 14.18
C LYS A 74 -5.96 -6.46 13.44
N PHE A 75 -6.03 -6.44 12.11
CA PHE A 75 -6.28 -7.64 11.30
C PHE A 75 -5.13 -8.65 11.43
N VAL A 76 -3.90 -8.18 11.26
CA VAL A 76 -2.68 -8.99 11.37
C VAL A 76 -2.49 -9.54 12.79
N ASN A 77 -2.65 -8.69 13.82
CA ASN A 77 -2.43 -9.08 15.21
C ASN A 77 -3.49 -10.03 15.77
N ASN A 78 -4.65 -10.16 15.12
CA ASN A 78 -5.75 -11.02 15.58
C ASN A 78 -5.89 -12.29 14.70
N GLY A 79 -4.77 -12.86 14.26
CA GLY A 79 -4.74 -14.22 13.69
C GLY A 79 -4.74 -14.29 12.17
N ALA A 80 -4.72 -13.16 11.45
CA ALA A 80 -4.47 -13.18 10.02
C ALA A 80 -2.99 -13.48 9.76
N ASN A 81 -2.71 -14.70 9.30
CA ASN A 81 -1.35 -15.07 8.94
C ASN A 81 -0.88 -14.34 7.66
N PHE A 82 0.43 -14.37 7.42
CA PHE A 82 1.05 -13.69 6.29
C PHE A 82 0.45 -14.09 4.93
N ASN A 83 0.10 -15.36 4.75
CA ASN A 83 -0.51 -15.85 3.52
C ASN A 83 -1.92 -15.27 3.34
N MET A 84 -2.75 -15.28 4.38
CA MET A 84 -4.09 -14.68 4.35
C MET A 84 -4.02 -13.18 4.02
N TYR A 85 -3.07 -12.45 4.61
CA TYR A 85 -2.90 -11.03 4.33
C TYR A 85 -2.50 -10.77 2.87
N LYS A 86 -1.55 -11.55 2.33
CA LYS A 86 -1.17 -11.47 0.91
C LYS A 86 -2.32 -11.81 -0.03
N GLU A 87 -3.09 -12.85 0.29
CA GLU A 87 -4.26 -13.23 -0.49
C GLU A 87 -5.34 -12.16 -0.43
N PHE A 88 -5.59 -11.56 0.73
CA PHE A 88 -6.49 -10.41 0.85
C PHE A 88 -6.06 -9.27 -0.11
N GLN A 89 -4.78 -8.93 -0.14
CA GLN A 89 -4.25 -7.90 -1.06
C GLN A 89 -4.44 -8.29 -2.53
N SER A 90 -4.27 -9.57 -2.86
CA SER A 90 -4.52 -10.13 -4.19
C SER A 90 -6.00 -10.02 -4.58
N VAL A 91 -6.92 -10.36 -3.68
CA VAL A 91 -8.37 -10.29 -3.92
C VAL A 91 -8.84 -8.84 -4.08
N VAL A 92 -8.33 -7.90 -3.30
CA VAL A 92 -8.61 -6.47 -3.50
C VAL A 92 -8.14 -6.01 -4.89
N ARG A 93 -6.97 -6.47 -5.33
CA ARG A 93 -6.48 -6.19 -6.69
C ARG A 93 -7.39 -6.81 -7.76
N GLN A 94 -7.90 -8.02 -7.56
CA GLN A 94 -8.88 -8.62 -8.48
C GLN A 94 -10.20 -7.84 -8.52
N TYR A 95 -10.70 -7.39 -7.37
CA TYR A 95 -11.86 -6.50 -7.30
C TYR A 95 -11.63 -5.23 -8.12
N GLN A 96 -10.46 -4.60 -7.97
CA GLN A 96 -10.09 -3.42 -8.73
C GLN A 96 -10.11 -3.67 -10.24
N LEU A 97 -9.48 -4.76 -10.69
CA LEU A 97 -9.44 -5.12 -12.11
C LEU A 97 -10.83 -5.41 -12.67
N LYS A 98 -11.74 -5.98 -11.86
CA LYS A 98 -13.14 -6.20 -12.23
C LYS A 98 -13.91 -4.89 -12.40
N VAL A 99 -13.77 -3.96 -11.47
CA VAL A 99 -14.56 -2.70 -11.46
C VAL A 99 -14.01 -1.65 -12.41
N ASN A 100 -12.68 -1.53 -12.50
CA ASN A 100 -12.02 -0.46 -13.22
C ASN A 100 -11.29 -0.91 -14.50
N GLY A 101 -11.24 -2.22 -14.77
CA GLY A 101 -10.45 -2.78 -15.87
C GLY A 101 -8.94 -2.71 -15.61
N ASN A 102 -8.15 -3.04 -16.64
CA ASN A 102 -6.69 -3.04 -16.57
C ASN A 102 -6.07 -1.70 -17.00
N ASN A 103 -6.57 -0.59 -16.45
CA ASN A 103 -6.06 0.75 -16.74
C ASN A 103 -5.17 1.24 -15.57
N TYR A 104 -3.91 1.56 -15.85
CA TYR A 104 -2.97 2.00 -14.81
C TYR A 104 -3.43 3.23 -14.03
N ASN A 105 -4.18 4.13 -14.66
CA ASN A 105 -4.72 5.31 -13.99
C ASN A 105 -5.86 5.01 -13.01
N THR A 106 -6.29 3.74 -12.94
CA THR A 106 -7.40 3.28 -12.09
C THR A 106 -6.94 2.38 -10.93
N TYR A 107 -5.63 2.20 -10.76
CA TYR A 107 -5.08 1.54 -9.58
C TYR A 107 -5.46 2.31 -8.31
N TYR A 108 -5.78 1.56 -7.25
CA TYR A 108 -6.02 2.16 -5.95
C TYR A 108 -4.73 2.85 -5.48
N LYS A 109 -4.84 4.14 -5.13
CA LYS A 109 -3.71 4.88 -4.55
C LYS A 109 -3.40 4.44 -3.12
N ARG A 110 -4.41 3.91 -2.42
CA ARG A 110 -4.33 3.33 -1.08
C ARG A 110 -5.57 2.48 -0.81
N VAL A 111 -5.43 1.58 0.14
CA VAL A 111 -6.52 0.83 0.77
C VAL A 111 -6.41 1.04 2.27
N SER A 112 -7.46 1.54 2.90
CA SER A 112 -7.41 1.92 4.32
C SER A 112 -8.49 1.19 5.11
N MET A 113 -8.13 0.52 6.21
CA MET A 113 -9.10 -0.07 7.12
C MET A 113 -9.62 0.98 8.09
N TYR A 114 -10.94 1.05 8.29
CA TYR A 114 -11.52 2.01 9.22
C TYR A 114 -11.16 1.65 10.67
N LYS A 115 -10.66 2.64 11.44
CA LYS A 115 -10.07 2.49 12.79
C LYS A 115 -10.83 1.57 13.75
N ASP A 116 -12.15 1.74 13.77
CA ASP A 116 -13.06 1.09 14.72
C ASP A 116 -13.99 0.09 14.05
N SER A 117 -13.68 -0.33 12.83
CA SER A 117 -14.51 -1.30 12.08
C SER A 117 -14.16 -2.76 12.33
N TYR A 118 -12.97 -3.03 12.87
CA TYR A 118 -12.48 -4.39 13.02
C TYR A 118 -13.22 -5.16 14.12
N SER A 119 -13.68 -6.35 13.79
CA SER A 119 -14.16 -7.35 14.74
C SER A 119 -13.74 -8.75 14.29
N ALA A 120 -13.60 -9.65 15.25
CA ALA A 120 -13.33 -11.06 14.99
C ALA A 120 -14.13 -11.94 15.93
N LYS A 121 -14.53 -13.12 15.46
CA LYS A 121 -15.22 -14.13 16.26
C LYS A 121 -14.93 -15.53 15.77
N THR A 122 -14.92 -16.51 16.68
CA THR A 122 -14.96 -17.93 16.33
C THR A 122 -16.39 -18.42 16.50
N ASP A 123 -16.94 -19.08 15.49
CA ASP A 123 -18.19 -19.82 15.65
C ASP A 123 -17.92 -21.09 16.47
N PRO A 124 -18.51 -21.26 17.67
CA PRO A 124 -18.24 -22.41 18.54
C PRO A 124 -18.76 -23.73 17.98
N LYS A 125 -19.70 -23.71 17.02
CA LYS A 125 -20.27 -24.94 16.42
C LYS A 125 -19.43 -25.45 15.26
N THR A 126 -18.89 -24.53 14.46
CA THR A 126 -18.15 -24.86 13.23
C THR A 126 -16.64 -24.67 13.36
N ASN A 127 -16.18 -24.04 14.45
CA ASN A 127 -14.81 -23.60 14.67
C ASN A 127 -14.26 -22.67 13.57
N ILE A 128 -15.14 -22.05 12.78
CA ILE A 128 -14.73 -21.09 11.75
C ILE A 128 -14.38 -19.77 12.41
N PHE A 129 -13.16 -19.29 12.19
CA PHE A 129 -12.71 -17.99 12.65
C PHE A 129 -13.01 -16.92 11.61
N THR A 130 -13.80 -15.92 11.98
CA THR A 130 -14.30 -14.89 11.08
C THR A 130 -13.70 -13.53 11.44
N HIS A 131 -13.04 -12.89 10.48
CA HIS A 131 -12.68 -11.49 10.53
C HIS A 131 -13.74 -10.64 9.82
N ARG A 132 -14.04 -9.46 10.38
CA ARG A 132 -14.89 -8.45 9.75
C ARG A 132 -14.28 -7.07 9.92
N PHE A 133 -14.27 -6.29 8.84
CA PHE A 133 -13.81 -4.91 8.87
C PHE A 133 -14.33 -4.14 7.66
N LYS A 134 -14.18 -2.82 7.70
CA LYS A 134 -14.58 -1.90 6.64
C LYS A 134 -13.33 -1.30 6.02
N ILE A 135 -13.29 -1.20 4.70
CA ILE A 135 -12.17 -0.59 3.96
C ILE A 135 -12.64 0.57 3.09
N GLU A 136 -11.74 1.52 2.86
CA GLU A 136 -11.86 2.59 1.88
C GLU A 136 -10.89 2.36 0.72
N LEU A 137 -11.41 2.51 -0.50
CA LEU A 137 -10.68 2.41 -1.77
C LEU A 137 -10.60 3.82 -2.38
N ASP A 138 -9.45 4.46 -2.23
CA ASP A 138 -9.31 5.92 -2.37
C ASP A 138 -9.61 6.46 -3.77
N THR A 139 -9.21 5.75 -4.84
CA THR A 139 -9.38 6.23 -6.23
C THR A 139 -10.83 6.56 -6.58
N ASN A 140 -11.78 5.80 -6.03
CA ASN A 140 -13.21 6.01 -6.26
C ASN A 140 -13.95 6.43 -4.98
N LYS A 141 -13.24 6.65 -3.86
CA LYS A 141 -13.81 6.79 -2.51
C LYS A 141 -14.86 5.73 -2.19
N LYS A 142 -14.66 4.52 -2.72
CA LYS A 142 -15.60 3.41 -2.56
C LYS A 142 -15.31 2.75 -1.23
N THR A 143 -16.37 2.56 -0.44
CA THR A 143 -16.32 1.82 0.80
C THR A 143 -16.79 0.39 0.56
N LEU A 144 -16.10 -0.58 1.17
CA LEU A 144 -16.53 -1.98 1.18
C LEU A 144 -16.49 -2.54 2.61
N TRP A 145 -17.42 -3.43 2.90
CA TRP A 145 -17.38 -4.29 4.07
C TRP A 145 -16.76 -5.63 3.68
N VAL A 146 -15.82 -6.09 4.48
CA VAL A 146 -15.05 -7.30 4.23
C VAL A 146 -15.36 -8.31 5.34
N LYS A 147 -15.69 -9.53 4.95
CA LYS A 147 -15.78 -10.69 5.83
C LYS A 147 -14.81 -11.75 5.33
N ILE A 148 -13.99 -12.30 6.23
CA ILE A 148 -13.05 -13.38 5.92
C ILE A 148 -13.35 -14.55 6.84
N GLU A 149 -13.75 -15.68 6.28
CA GLU A 149 -13.99 -16.92 7.01
C GLU A 149 -12.78 -17.84 6.87
N SER A 150 -12.17 -18.18 7.99
CA SER A 150 -11.00 -19.06 8.06
C SER A 150 -11.43 -20.43 8.55
N PHE A 151 -11.33 -21.41 7.66
CA PHE A 151 -11.67 -22.81 7.95
C PHE A 151 -10.46 -23.56 8.49
N THR A 152 -9.28 -23.23 7.94
CA THR A 152 -7.96 -23.70 8.40
C THR A 152 -6.93 -22.58 8.17
N PRO A 153 -5.69 -22.70 8.67
CA PRO A 153 -4.59 -21.80 8.32
C PRO A 153 -4.20 -21.78 6.84
N PHE A 154 -4.88 -22.56 5.99
CA PHE A 154 -4.59 -22.70 4.56
C PHE A 154 -5.84 -22.58 3.69
N ARG A 155 -7.01 -22.36 4.29
CA ARG A 155 -8.30 -22.32 3.58
C ARG A 155 -9.16 -21.18 4.11
N TYR A 156 -9.46 -20.27 3.20
CA TYR A 156 -10.18 -19.04 3.51
C TYR A 156 -11.28 -18.77 2.49
N LYS A 157 -12.29 -18.04 2.92
CA LYS A 157 -13.25 -17.41 2.02
C LYS A 157 -13.29 -15.92 2.28
N PHE A 158 -13.12 -15.14 1.24
CA PHE A 158 -13.22 -13.69 1.28
C PHE A 158 -14.55 -13.26 0.69
N TYR A 159 -15.21 -12.36 1.38
CA TYR A 159 -16.47 -11.77 0.96
C TYR A 159 -16.35 -10.25 1.04
N PHE A 160 -16.76 -9.57 -0.03
CA PHE A 160 -16.83 -8.12 -0.09
C PHE A 160 -18.29 -7.72 -0.31
N TYR A 161 -18.74 -6.71 0.42
CA TYR A 161 -20.10 -6.21 0.37
C TYR A 161 -20.09 -4.69 0.23
N ASP A 162 -21.12 -4.17 -0.43
CA ASP A 162 -21.36 -2.72 -0.51
C ASP A 162 -21.99 -2.16 0.78
N THR A 163 -22.59 -3.01 1.60
CA THR A 163 -23.32 -2.62 2.82
C THR A 163 -22.93 -3.50 4.01
N ASP A 164 -23.21 -3.01 5.22
CA ASP A 164 -22.96 -3.69 6.50
C ASP A 164 -23.94 -4.85 6.77
N LYS A 165 -25.02 -4.94 5.99
CA LYS A 165 -26.00 -6.03 6.09
C LYS A 165 -25.43 -7.38 5.68
N GLU A 166 -24.31 -7.39 4.94
CA GLU A 166 -23.67 -8.60 4.41
C GLU A 166 -24.61 -9.46 3.52
N GLU A 167 -25.61 -8.81 2.92
CA GLU A 167 -26.53 -9.40 1.96
C GLU A 167 -25.90 -9.31 0.56
N ASN A 168 -25.83 -10.43 -0.17
CA ASN A 168 -25.34 -10.52 -1.56
C ASN A 168 -23.92 -9.94 -1.77
N PRO A 169 -22.85 -10.75 -1.64
CA PRO A 169 -21.49 -10.25 -1.82
C PRO A 169 -21.25 -9.77 -3.26
N VAL A 170 -20.63 -8.60 -3.40
CA VAL A 170 -20.20 -8.06 -4.71
C VAL A 170 -18.97 -8.80 -5.26
N LEU A 171 -18.23 -9.45 -4.36
CA LEU A 171 -17.16 -10.38 -4.67
C LEU A 171 -17.09 -11.47 -3.61
N GLU A 172 -17.05 -12.72 -4.06
CA GLU A 172 -16.70 -13.89 -3.26
C GLU A 172 -15.45 -14.53 -3.85
N TYR A 173 -14.48 -14.85 -3.01
CA TYR A 173 -13.27 -15.55 -3.42
C TYR A 173 -12.95 -16.69 -2.45
N ASN A 174 -12.83 -17.89 -2.99
CA ASN A 174 -12.47 -19.09 -2.25
C ASN A 174 -10.99 -19.36 -2.44
N TYR A 175 -10.21 -19.29 -1.35
CA TYR A 175 -8.80 -19.65 -1.36
C TYR A 175 -8.58 -20.99 -0.68
N CYS A 176 -7.77 -21.83 -1.30
CA CYS A 176 -7.10 -22.92 -0.61
C CYS A 176 -5.64 -23.00 -1.06
N ASP A 177 -4.73 -23.21 -0.12
CA ASP A 177 -3.31 -23.41 -0.40
C ASP A 177 -3.14 -24.65 -1.32
N PRO A 178 -2.52 -24.52 -2.50
CA PRO A 178 -2.30 -25.63 -3.42
C PRO A 178 -1.50 -26.79 -2.81
N ALA A 179 -0.68 -26.54 -1.79
CA ALA A 179 0.04 -27.59 -1.07
C ALA A 179 -0.89 -28.48 -0.20
N VAL A 180 -2.06 -27.96 0.17
CA VAL A 180 -3.03 -28.61 1.07
C VAL A 180 -4.24 -29.14 0.31
N CYS A 181 -4.78 -28.35 -0.62
CA CYS A 181 -5.85 -28.80 -1.50
C CYS A 181 -5.26 -29.37 -2.79
N LYS A 182 -5.23 -30.70 -2.90
CA LYS A 182 -4.76 -31.42 -4.11
C LYS A 182 -5.82 -31.53 -5.22
N GLU A 183 -6.78 -30.61 -5.30
CA GLU A 183 -7.81 -30.60 -6.35
C GLU A 183 -7.88 -29.26 -7.09
N ASP A 184 -8.24 -29.39 -8.38
CA ASP A 184 -8.00 -28.50 -9.51
C ASP A 184 -8.07 -26.99 -9.27
N THR A 185 -7.05 -26.31 -9.79
CA THR A 185 -7.05 -24.88 -10.03
C THR A 185 -8.31 -24.43 -10.76
N THR A 186 -8.86 -23.30 -10.33
CA THR A 186 -9.94 -22.50 -10.95
C THR A 186 -11.38 -22.98 -10.73
N ASN A 187 -11.95 -22.65 -9.57
CA ASN A 187 -13.39 -22.36 -9.46
C ASN A 187 -13.60 -20.95 -8.94
N VAL A 188 -13.16 -19.95 -9.72
CA VAL A 188 -13.83 -18.65 -9.72
C VAL A 188 -15.14 -18.91 -10.46
N LYS A 189 -16.25 -19.13 -9.75
CA LYS A 189 -17.56 -19.01 -10.40
C LYS A 189 -17.75 -17.53 -10.74
N PRO A 190 -17.86 -17.14 -12.02
CA PRO A 190 -18.45 -15.85 -12.34
C PRO A 190 -19.88 -15.90 -11.80
N ILE A 191 -20.26 -14.90 -11.02
CA ILE A 191 -21.68 -14.61 -10.80
C ILE A 191 -22.16 -14.10 -12.16
N THR A 192 -23.00 -14.89 -12.83
CA THR A 192 -23.69 -14.51 -14.06
C THR A 192 -24.56 -13.28 -13.81
N ASP A 193 -24.59 -12.38 -14.80
CA ASP A 193 -25.37 -11.14 -14.84
C ASP A 193 -26.85 -11.32 -14.47
#